data_AF-A0A6B0TUU2-F1
#
_entry.id   AF-A0A6B0TUU2-F1
#
_cell.length_a   1.000
_cell.length_b   1.000
_cell.length_c   1.000
_cell.angle_alpha   90.00
_cell.angle_beta   90.00
_cell.angle_gamma   90.00
#
_symmetry.space_group_name_H-M   'P 1'
#
loop_
_entity.id
_entity.type
_entity.pdbx_description
1 polymer ?
#
loop_
_entity_poly.entity_id
_entity_poly.type
_entity_poly.pdbx_seq_one_letter_code
_entity_poly.pdbx_strand_id
1 'polypeptide(L)' 'MAARGATSCNDRRLQELKVLEHELSSLRQDAAVYKQQPNSNLFFRSTLAEVKADLKRDLGPFQEKLNACPPKK' A
#
# COMPACT_ATOMS: atom_id res chain seq x y z
N MET A 1 7.45 0.46 -34.58
CA MET A 1 8.32 0.73 -33.42
C MET A 1 7.56 0.41 -32.15
N ALA A 2 7.84 -0.73 -31.50
CA ALA A 2 7.20 -1.12 -30.24
C ALA A 2 8.27 -1.59 -29.25
N ALA A 3 8.77 -0.65 -28.44
CA ALA A 3 9.56 -1.00 -27.27
C ALA A 3 8.60 -1.14 -26.08
N ARG A 4 8.11 -2.37 -25.85
CA ARG A 4 7.42 -2.72 -24.60
C ARG A 4 8.49 -2.78 -23.50
N GLY A 5 8.74 -1.64 -22.87
CA GLY A 5 9.60 -1.54 -21.69
C GLY A 5 9.13 -2.55 -20.64
N ALA A 6 10.04 -3.39 -20.17
CA ALA A 6 9.79 -4.40 -19.17
C ALA A 6 9.26 -3.76 -17.88
N THR A 7 7.96 -3.89 -17.61
CA THR A 7 7.42 -3.63 -16.27
C THR A 7 7.81 -4.83 -15.40
N SER A 8 8.95 -4.75 -14.72
CA SER A 8 9.25 -5.69 -13.64
C SER A 8 8.10 -5.67 -12.64
N CYS A 9 7.51 -6.83 -12.33
CA CYS A 9 6.52 -7.02 -11.26
C CYS A 9 7.04 -6.67 -9.85
N ASN A 10 8.19 -6.01 -9.74
CA ASN A 10 8.70 -5.37 -8.53
C ASN A 10 8.05 -4.01 -8.39
N ASP A 11 6.75 -4.01 -8.10
CA ASP A 11 6.09 -2.80 -7.67
C ASP A 11 6.52 -2.52 -6.22
N ARG A 12 7.57 -1.69 -6.06
CA ARG A 12 8.09 -1.24 -4.77
C ARG A 12 6.95 -0.76 -3.86
N ARG A 13 5.94 -0.09 -4.44
CA ARG A 13 4.80 0.40 -3.69
C ARG A 13 3.97 -0.74 -3.11
N LEU A 14 3.77 -1.83 -3.85
CA LEU A 14 3.06 -3.01 -3.34
C LEU A 14 3.80 -3.67 -2.18
N GLN A 15 5.14 -3.75 -2.25
CA GLN A 15 5.95 -4.28 -1.15
C GLN A 15 5.83 -3.40 0.09
N GLU A 16 5.95 -2.07 -0.07
CA GLU A 16 5.75 -1.10 1.01
C GLU A 16 4.35 -1.24 1.65
N LEU A 17 3.30 -1.37 0.84
CA LEU A 17 1.93 -1.55 1.34
C LEU A 17 1.74 -2.87 2.11
N LYS A 18 2.37 -3.97 1.66
CA LYS A 18 2.34 -5.25 2.40
C LYS A 18 3.06 -5.17 3.74
N VAL A 19 4.21 -4.49 3.79
CA VAL A 19 4.91 -4.24 5.05
C VAL A 19 4.03 -3.40 5.98
N LEU A 20 3.41 -2.34 5.46
CA LEU A 20 2.50 -1.50 6.25
C LEU A 20 1.30 -2.29 6.79
N GLU A 21 0.74 -3.20 5.99
CA GLU A 21 -0.35 -4.10 6.44
C GLU A 21 0.08 -4.96 7.63
N HIS A 22 1.26 -5.58 7.52
CA HIS A 22 1.84 -6.38 8.60
C HIS A 22 2.06 -5.53 9.87
N GLU A 23 2.68 -4.36 9.75
CA GLU A 23 2.94 -3.48 10.88
C GLU A 23 1.64 -3.04 11.57
N LEU A 24 0.63 -2.61 10.80
CA LEU A 24 -0.69 -2.24 11.32
C LEU A 24 -1.45 -3.41 11.97
N SER A 25 -1.16 -4.64 11.57
CA SER A 25 -1.74 -5.84 12.20
C SER A 25 -1.10 -6.14 13.56
N SER A 26 0.18 -5.78 13.73
CA SER A 26 0.94 -6.00 14.98
C SER A 26 0.65 -4.94 16.06
N LEU A 27 0.05 -3.81 15.69
CA LEU A 27 -0.34 -2.76 16.62
C LEU A 27 -1.50 -3.20 17.52
N ARG A 28 -1.47 -2.73 18.77
CA ARG A 28 -2.61 -2.87 19.69
C ARG A 28 -3.85 -2.14 19.14
N GLN A 29 -5.03 -2.63 19.47
CA GLN A 29 -6.29 -2.04 18.99
C GLN A 29 -6.50 -0.58 19.45
N ASP A 30 -5.95 -0.23 20.61
CA ASP A 30 -6.00 1.10 21.22
C ASP A 30 -4.80 2.00 20.86
N ALA A 31 -3.93 1.55 19.95
CA ALA A 31 -2.76 2.31 19.55
C ALA A 31 -3.16 3.65 18.92
N ALA A 32 -2.43 4.71 19.28
CA ALA A 32 -2.60 6.02 18.67
C ALA A 32 -1.99 6.01 17.26
N VAL A 33 -2.81 6.24 16.24
CA VAL A 33 -2.37 6.29 14.84
C VAL A 33 -2.58 7.70 14.30
N TYR A 34 -1.61 8.17 13.53
CA TYR A 34 -1.63 9.49 12.91
C TYR A 34 -1.37 9.37 11.41
N LYS A 35 -2.14 10.13 10.61
CA LYS A 35 -1.96 10.23 9.17
C LYS A 35 -1.38 11.58 8.82
N GLN A 36 -0.35 11.58 7.98
CA GLN A 36 0.20 12.80 7.42
C GLN A 36 -0.71 13.32 6.31
N GLN A 37 -0.96 14.63 6.30
CA GLN A 37 -1.61 15.29 5.18
C GLN A 37 -0.70 15.28 3.93
N PRO A 38 -1.24 15.02 2.73
CA PRO A 38 -0.45 15.09 1.50
C PRO A 38 0.23 16.46 1.35
N ASN A 39 1.51 16.45 0.96
CA ASN A 39 2.32 17.65 0.72
C ASN A 39 2.43 18.61 1.93
N SER A 40 2.22 18.13 3.15
CA SER A 40 2.28 18.91 4.38
C SER A 40 2.94 18.12 5.50
N ASN A 41 3.50 18.82 6.49
CA ASN A 41 4.09 18.20 7.69
C ASN A 41 3.05 18.05 8.83
N LEU A 42 1.75 18.21 8.52
CA LEU A 42 0.67 18.07 9.49
C LEU A 42 0.25 16.61 9.65
N PHE A 43 0.11 16.18 10.89
CA PHE A 43 -0.33 14.84 11.27
C PHE A 43 -1.66 14.90 12.02
N PHE A 44 -2.66 14.19 11.52
CA PHE A 44 -3.99 14.12 12.12
C PHE A 44 -4.21 12.76 12.76
N ARG A 45 -4.80 12.76 13.95
CA ARG A 45 -5.17 11.52 14.63
C ARG A 45 -6.24 10.80 13.80
N SER A 46 -6.07 9.51 13.57
CA SER A 46 -6.99 8.65 12.84
C SER A 46 -7.20 7.36 13.63
N THR A 47 -8.25 6.61 13.29
CA THR A 47 -8.49 5.30 13.90
C THR A 47 -7.75 4.21 13.14
N LEU A 48 -7.36 3.16 13.84
CA LEU A 48 -6.70 2.00 13.24
C LEU A 48 -7.60 1.32 12.19
N ALA A 49 -8.92 1.37 12.39
CA ALA A 49 -9.91 0.90 11.42
C ALA A 49 -9.91 1.71 10.13
N GLU A 50 -9.92 3.05 10.20
CA GLU A 50 -9.83 3.93 9.04
C GLU A 50 -8.53 3.70 8.27
N VAL A 51 -7.40 3.55 8.97
CA VAL A 51 -6.08 3.34 8.34
C VAL A 51 -6.06 2.01 7.59
N LYS A 52 -6.62 0.93 8.18
CA LYS A 52 -6.74 -0.38 7.52
C LYS A 52 -7.68 -0.34 6.32
N ALA A 53 -8.78 0.40 6.40
CA ALA A 53 -9.70 0.56 5.28
C ALA A 53 -9.03 1.28 4.09
N ASP A 54 -8.28 2.36 4.37
CA ASP A 54 -7.53 3.08 3.35
C ASP A 54 -6.44 2.21 2.71
N LEU A 55 -5.70 1.45 3.51
CA LEU A 55 -4.67 0.53 3.00
C LEU A 55 -5.27 -0.54 2.08
N LYS A 56 -6.43 -1.11 2.42
CA LYS A 56 -7.11 -2.09 1.55
C LYS A 56 -7.54 -1.47 0.22
N ARG A 57 -8.06 -0.24 0.25
CA ARG A 57 -8.42 0.51 -0.97
C ARG A 57 -7.20 0.73 -1.85
N ASP A 58 -6.06 1.08 -1.25
CA ASP A 58 -4.82 1.32 -1.99
C ASP A 58 -4.22 0.01 -2.54
N LEU A 59 -4.33 -1.11 -1.82
CA LEU A 59 -3.81 -2.42 -2.24
C LEU A 59 -4.54 -3.02 -3.46
N GLY A 60 -5.85 -2.83 -3.57
CA GLY A 60 -6.68 -3.43 -4.63
C GLY A 60 -6.12 -3.21 -6.05
N PRO A 61 -5.89 -1.96 -6.47
CA PRO A 61 -5.34 -1.65 -7.79
C PRO A 61 -3.96 -2.27 -8.08
N PHE A 62 -3.12 -2.46 -7.04
CA PHE A 62 -1.79 -3.05 -7.21
C PHE A 62 -1.85 -4.58 -7.28
N GLN A 63 -2.76 -5.22 -6.53
CA GLN A 63 -3.01 -6.66 -6.65
C GLN A 63 -3.59 -7.04 -8.01
N GLU A 64 -4.52 -6.25 -8.54
CA GLU A 64 -5.09 -6.46 -9.88
C GLU A 64 -4.02 -6.36 -10.97
N LYS A 65 -3.13 -5.36 -10.88
CA LYS A 65 -1.99 -5.21 -11.80
C LYS A 65 -1.02 -6.39 -11.74
N LEU A 66 -0.81 -6.97 -10.56
CA LEU A 66 0.08 -8.13 -10.39
C LEU A 66 -0.54 -9.40 -10.98
N ASN A 67 -1.84 -9.61 -10.80
CA ASN A 67 -2.56 -10.74 -11.40
C ASN A 67 -2.64 -10.63 -12.93
N ALA A 68 -2.65 -9.41 -13.47
CA ALA A 68 -2.62 -9.14 -14.91
C ALA A 68 -1.23 -9.31 -15.55
N CYS A 69 -0.15 -9.42 -14.76
CA CYS A 69 1.21 -9.68 -15.25
C CYS A 69 1.54 -11.18 -15.15
N PRO A 70 1.73 -11.90 -16.28
CA PRO A 70 2.12 -13.30 -16.23
C PRO A 70 3.56 -13.44 -15.69
N PRO A 71 3.84 -14.48 -14.87
CA PRO A 71 5.18 -14.74 -14.40
C PRO A 71 6.11 -15.01 -15.59
N LYS A 72 7.26 -14.32 -15.63
CA LYS A 72 8.32 -14.65 -16.58
C LYS A 72 8.89 -16.02 -16.18
N LYS A 73 8.72 -17.01 -17.06
CA LYS A 73 9.38 -18.32 -16.98
C LYS A 73 10.90 -18.16 -17.15
#